data_AF-A0A3C0EVB6-F1
#
_entry.id   AF-A0A3C0EVB6-F1
#
_cell.length_a   1.000
_cell.length_b   1.000
_cell.length_c   1.000
_cell.angle_alpha   90.00
_cell.angle_beta   90.00
_cell.angle_gamma   90.00
#
_symmetry.space_group_name_H-M   'P 1'
#
loop_
_entity.id
_entity.type
_entity.pdbx_description
1 polymer ?
#
loop_
_entity_poly.entity_id
_entity_poly.type
_entity_poly.pdbx_seq_one_letter_code
_entity_poly.pdbx_strand_id
1 'polypeptide(L)'
;GITRQSARGIEQRVHPCMVPLDAPIAHIEDVFNAVVVHGDQVGTTMYEGRGAGAGPTSSAIVADIVDIALGRFLPAFGLAANDLKTSNSLDMLERVASYYVRFTVIDRPGVFAEIATALR
;
A
#
# COMPACT_ATOMS: atom_id res chain seq x y z
N GLY A 1 -2.22 -0.59 -2.86
CA GLY A 1 -2.91 0.00 -1.69
C GLY A 1 -1.89 0.27 -0.61
N ILE A 2 -2.24 1.01 0.44
CA ILE A 2 -1.35 1.31 1.57
C ILE A 2 -2.03 0.87 2.86
N THR A 3 -1.31 0.12 3.69
CA THR A 3 -1.72 -0.23 5.05
C THR A 3 -0.59 0.10 6.02
N ARG A 4 -0.92 0.67 7.19
CA ARG A 4 0.05 0.99 8.25
C ARG A 4 -0.57 0.79 9.61
N GLN A 5 0.10 0.05 10.48
CA GLN A 5 -0.26 -0.03 11.89
C GLN A 5 0.36 1.14 12.67
N SER A 6 -0.42 1.75 13.55
CA SER A 6 0.02 2.77 14.49
C SER A 6 -0.56 2.51 15.89
N ALA A 7 -0.14 3.28 16.89
CA ALA A 7 -0.71 3.20 18.24
C ALA A 7 -2.22 3.49 18.31
N ARG A 8 -2.78 4.19 17.30
CA ARG A 8 -4.20 4.55 17.26
C ARG A 8 -5.07 3.53 16.52
N GLY A 9 -4.46 2.61 15.77
CA GLY A 9 -5.16 1.64 14.92
C GLY A 9 -4.46 1.39 13.59
N ILE A 10 -5.18 0.78 12.66
CA ILE A 10 -4.69 0.45 11.31
C ILE A 10 -5.26 1.44 10.30
N GLU A 11 -4.37 2.09 9.56
CA GLU A 11 -4.73 2.87 8.36
C GLU A 11 -4.84 1.94 7.16
N GLN A 12 -5.92 2.00 6.38
CA GLN A 12 -6.06 1.25 5.14
C GLN A 12 -6.64 2.16 4.06
N ARG A 13 -5.98 2.26 2.90
CA ARG A 13 -6.43 3.15 1.82
C ARG A 13 -5.93 2.75 0.44
N VAL A 14 -6.67 3.18 -0.57
CA VAL A 14 -6.29 3.11 -1.99
C VAL A 14 -6.62 4.45 -2.64
N HIS A 15 -5.62 5.09 -3.23
CA HIS A 15 -5.71 6.35 -3.97
C HIS A 15 -4.40 6.54 -4.75
N PRO A 16 -4.38 7.36 -5.81
CA PRO A 16 -3.13 7.79 -6.45
C PRO A 16 -2.23 8.51 -5.45
N CYS A 17 -0.92 8.25 -5.50
CA CYS A 17 0.04 8.92 -4.65
C CYS A 17 1.38 9.12 -5.37
N MET A 18 2.11 10.17 -4.99
CA MET A 18 3.49 10.38 -5.44
C MET A 18 4.41 9.45 -4.64
N VAL A 19 5.34 8.81 -5.33
CA VAL A 19 6.34 7.92 -4.74
C VAL A 19 7.74 8.47 -5.10
N PRO A 20 8.71 8.48 -4.16
CA PRO A 20 10.09 8.82 -4.47
C PRO A 20 10.66 7.93 -5.58
N LEU A 21 11.43 8.50 -6.50
CA LEU A 21 11.99 7.75 -7.64
C LEU A 21 13.00 6.67 -7.23
N ASP A 22 13.62 6.81 -6.06
CA ASP A 22 14.55 5.85 -5.47
C ASP A 22 13.84 4.75 -4.65
N ALA A 23 12.52 4.83 -4.48
CA ALA A 23 11.78 3.82 -3.75
C ALA A 23 11.63 2.52 -4.59
N PRO A 24 11.71 1.32 -3.98
CA PRO A 24 11.64 0.06 -4.72
C PRO A 24 10.38 -0.10 -5.60
N ILE A 25 9.24 0.41 -5.13
CA ILE A 25 7.96 0.31 -5.86
C ILE A 25 7.84 1.30 -7.03
N ALA A 26 8.73 2.29 -7.14
CA ALA A 26 8.62 3.36 -8.14
C ALA A 26 8.87 2.88 -9.58
N HIS A 27 9.56 1.75 -9.74
CA HIS A 27 9.94 1.19 -11.04
C HIS A 27 9.03 0.04 -11.48
N ILE A 28 7.91 -0.18 -10.80
CA ILE A 28 6.93 -1.19 -11.18
C ILE A 28 6.04 -0.64 -12.28
N GLU A 29 6.12 -1.25 -13.45
CA GLU A 29 5.43 -0.80 -14.66
C GLU A 29 4.58 -1.92 -15.27
N ASP A 30 3.70 -1.50 -16.19
CA ASP A 30 2.87 -2.39 -17.01
C ASP A 30 1.97 -3.32 -16.15
N VAL A 31 1.93 -4.62 -16.46
CA VAL A 31 1.08 -5.63 -15.80
C VAL A 31 1.70 -6.22 -14.53
N PHE A 32 2.84 -5.69 -14.07
CA PHE A 32 3.46 -6.14 -12.84
C PHE A 32 2.75 -5.51 -11.63
N ASN A 33 2.51 -6.34 -10.62
CA ASN A 33 2.11 -5.91 -9.30
C ASN A 33 3.29 -6.07 -8.36
N ALA A 34 3.38 -5.19 -7.37
CA ALA A 34 4.30 -5.34 -6.27
C ALA A 34 3.65 -5.11 -4.92
N VAL A 35 4.16 -5.82 -3.92
CA VAL A 35 3.82 -5.64 -2.51
C VAL A 35 5.12 -5.37 -1.76
N VAL A 36 5.22 -4.18 -1.17
CA VAL A 36 6.33 -3.81 -0.27
C VAL A 36 5.87 -3.99 1.17
N VAL A 37 6.66 -4.72 1.95
CA VAL A 37 6.39 -5.03 3.36
C VAL A 37 7.54 -4.51 4.21
N HIS A 38 7.21 -3.80 5.28
CA HIS A 38 8.17 -3.40 6.31
C HIS A 38 7.98 -4.27 7.54
N GLY A 39 8.95 -5.14 7.80
CA GLY A 39 9.03 -5.93 9.02
C GLY A 39 9.95 -5.29 10.06
N ASP A 40 9.72 -5.65 11.32
CA ASP A 40 10.48 -5.18 12.48
C ASP A 40 11.95 -5.63 12.47
N GLN A 41 12.21 -6.88 12.06
CA GLN A 41 13.56 -7.46 12.02
C GLN A 41 14.10 -7.65 10.60
N VAL A 42 13.24 -8.08 9.67
CA VAL A 42 13.65 -8.32 8.27
C VAL A 42 13.83 -7.03 7.47
N GLY A 43 13.36 -5.89 8.00
CA GLY A 43 13.39 -4.62 7.31
C GLY A 43 12.42 -4.60 6.13
N THR A 44 12.84 -4.00 5.02
CA THR A 44 12.00 -3.85 3.82
C THR A 44 12.16 -5.04 2.89
N THR A 45 11.05 -5.73 2.59
CA THR A 45 10.98 -6.77 1.54
C THR A 45 10.02 -6.35 0.43
N MET A 46 10.26 -6.85 -0.77
CA MET A 46 9.44 -6.57 -1.94
C MET A 46 9.14 -7.87 -2.69
N TYR A 47 7.87 -8.06 -3.01
CA TYR A 47 7.38 -9.18 -3.80
C TYR A 47 6.82 -8.62 -5.09
N GLU A 48 7.40 -9.00 -6.21
CA GLU A 48 7.03 -8.52 -7.54
C GLU A 48 6.65 -9.69 -8.43
N GLY A 49 5.62 -9.50 -9.26
CA GLY A 49 5.26 -10.45 -10.28
C GLY A 49 4.03 -10.01 -11.05
N ARG A 50 3.63 -10.81 -12.05
CA ARG A 50 2.39 -10.57 -12.79
C ARG A 50 1.20 -10.82 -11.88
N GLY A 51 0.42 -9.77 -11.60
CA GLY A 51 -0.72 -9.87 -10.67
C GLY A 51 -2.05 -10.24 -11.32
N ALA A 52 -2.09 -10.34 -12.65
CA ALA A 52 -3.28 -10.73 -13.40
C ALA A 52 -2.89 -11.52 -14.67
N GLY A 53 -3.85 -12.29 -15.19
CA GLY A 53 -3.72 -13.05 -16.43
C GLY A 53 -3.87 -14.55 -16.22
N ALA A 54 -4.29 -15.26 -17.27
CA ALA A 54 -4.64 -16.67 -17.18
C ALA A 54 -3.50 -17.55 -16.62
N GLY A 55 -2.26 -17.32 -17.06
CA GLY A 55 -1.08 -18.04 -16.57
C GLY A 55 -0.77 -17.77 -15.08
N PRO A 56 -0.45 -16.52 -14.69
CA PRO A 56 -0.15 -16.19 -13.29
C PRO A 56 -1.26 -16.59 -12.31
N THR A 57 -2.52 -16.37 -12.67
CA THR A 57 -3.66 -16.74 -11.83
C THR A 57 -3.83 -18.27 -11.73
N SER A 58 -3.72 -19.02 -12.84
CA SER A 58 -3.79 -20.48 -12.79
C SER A 58 -2.65 -21.10 -11.98
N SER A 59 -1.45 -20.50 -12.03
CA SER A 59 -0.33 -20.95 -11.20
C SER A 59 -0.65 -20.87 -9.71
N ALA A 60 -1.26 -19.78 -9.25
CA ALA A 60 -1.67 -19.64 -7.85
C ALA A 60 -2.75 -20.68 -7.48
N ILE A 61 -3.72 -20.90 -8.36
CA ILE A 61 -4.76 -21.93 -8.16
C ILE A 61 -4.16 -23.33 -8.03
N VAL A 62 -3.21 -23.70 -8.90
CA VAL A 62 -2.58 -25.02 -8.86
C VAL A 62 -1.74 -25.19 -7.59
N ALA A 63 -1.05 -24.14 -7.12
CA ALA A 63 -0.31 -24.19 -5.86
C ALA A 63 -1.23 -24.54 -4.67
N ASP A 64 -2.38 -23.87 -4.56
CA ASP A 64 -3.36 -24.15 -3.51
C ASP A 64 -3.90 -25.59 -3.59
N ILE A 65 -4.17 -26.10 -4.80
CA ILE A 65 -4.62 -27.49 -5.01
C ILE A 65 -3.56 -28.50 -4.53
N VAL A 66 -2.29 -28.25 -4.84
CA VAL A 66 -1.18 -29.10 -4.40
C VAL A 66 -1.05 -29.07 -2.87
N ASP A 67 -1.15 -27.90 -2.25
CA ASP A 67 -1.09 -27.77 -0.80
C ASP A 67 -2.24 -28.53 -0.12
N ILE A 68 -3.47 -28.44 -0.65
CA ILE A 68 -4.62 -29.22 -0.17
C ILE A 68 -4.36 -30.73 -0.32
N ALA A 69 -3.86 -31.17 -1.48
CA ALA A 69 -3.59 -32.58 -1.74
C ALA A 69 -2.49 -33.16 -0.83
N LEU A 70 -1.53 -32.33 -0.42
CA LEU A 70 -0.47 -32.68 0.53
C LEU A 70 -0.88 -32.50 2.00
N GLY A 71 -2.10 -32.04 2.27
CA GLY A 71 -2.57 -31.76 3.63
C GLY A 71 -1.88 -30.56 4.30
N ARG A 72 -1.31 -29.64 3.52
CA ARG A 72 -0.66 -28.42 4.00
C ARG A 72 -1.69 -27.33 4.18
N PHE A 73 -2.20 -27.19 5.40
CA PHE A 73 -3.13 -26.13 5.76
C PHE A 73 -2.39 -25.02 6.51
N LEU A 74 -1.78 -24.11 5.76
CA LEU A 74 -1.20 -22.89 6.31
C LEU A 74 -2.25 -21.78 6.28
N PRO A 75 -2.46 -21.03 7.38
CA PRO A 75 -3.26 -19.83 7.31
C PRO A 75 -2.65 -18.83 6.32
N ALA A 76 -3.48 -18.08 5.60
CA ALA A 76 -3.05 -17.13 4.56
C ALA A 76 -2.00 -16.11 5.06
N PHE A 77 -2.00 -15.78 6.35
CA PHE A 77 -1.06 -14.86 6.98
C PHE A 77 -0.12 -15.54 8.00
N GLY A 78 0.01 -16.88 7.95
CA GLY A 78 0.76 -17.65 8.94
C GLY A 78 0.12 -17.72 10.33
N LEU A 79 -1.02 -17.04 10.53
CA LEU A 79 -1.83 -17.01 11.75
C LEU A 79 -3.28 -17.32 11.40
N ALA A 80 -3.93 -18.18 12.20
CA ALA A 80 -5.34 -18.50 12.00
C ALA A 80 -6.19 -17.24 12.16
N ALA A 81 -7.26 -17.12 11.38
CA ALA A 81 -8.12 -15.93 11.40
C ALA A 81 -8.69 -15.62 12.79
N ASN A 82 -8.99 -16.67 13.58
CA ASN A 82 -9.50 -16.56 14.94
C ASN A 82 -8.44 -16.06 15.96
N ASP A 83 -7.16 -16.16 15.62
CA ASP A 83 -6.04 -15.72 16.48
C ASP A 83 -5.60 -14.28 16.13
N LEU A 84 -6.21 -13.66 15.12
CA LEU A 84 -5.92 -12.28 14.74
C LEU A 84 -6.40 -11.32 15.84
N LYS A 85 -5.52 -10.39 16.24
CA LYS A 85 -5.87 -9.31 17.16
C LYS A 85 -6.83 -8.35 16.49
N THR A 86 -7.91 -8.00 17.19
CA THR A 86 -8.79 -6.92 16.76
C THR A 86 -8.06 -5.58 16.85
N SER A 87 -8.26 -4.73 15.84
CA SER A 87 -7.73 -3.37 15.82
C SER A 87 -8.79 -2.43 15.27
N ASN A 88 -8.80 -1.20 15.76
CA ASN A 88 -9.63 -0.14 15.20
C ASN A 88 -9.11 0.25 13.83
N SER A 89 -10.04 0.53 12.91
CA SER A 89 -9.73 1.19 11.63
C SER A 89 -9.59 2.69 11.88
N LEU A 90 -8.55 3.30 11.30
CA LEU A 90 -8.32 4.74 11.39
C LEU A 90 -8.98 5.46 10.22
N ASP A 91 -9.70 6.54 10.53
CA ASP A 91 -10.26 7.43 9.53
C ASP A 91 -9.13 8.11 8.73
N MET A 92 -9.35 8.27 7.43
CA MET A 92 -8.44 8.97 6.53
C MET A 92 -8.19 10.42 6.96
N LEU A 93 -9.16 11.07 7.61
CA LEU A 93 -9.05 12.45 8.12
C LEU A 93 -8.11 12.59 9.31
N GLU A 94 -7.87 11.53 10.07
CA GLU A 94 -7.02 11.58 11.27
C GLU A 94 -5.52 11.43 10.95
N ARG A 95 -5.18 11.26 9.66
CA ARG A 95 -3.84 10.93 9.20
C ARG A 95 -3.03 12.18 8.87
N VAL A 96 -1.76 12.16 9.27
CA VAL A 96 -0.75 13.13 8.81
C VAL A 96 -0.11 12.63 7.52
N ALA A 97 -0.07 13.49 6.49
CA ALA A 97 0.50 13.14 5.19
C ALA A 97 0.94 14.37 4.39
N SER A 98 1.80 14.12 3.41
CA SER A 98 2.17 15.09 2.39
C SER A 98 1.17 15.09 1.23
N TYR A 99 0.93 16.27 0.67
CA TYR A 99 -0.01 16.47 -0.43
C TYR A 99 0.66 17.24 -1.57
N TYR A 100 0.36 16.83 -2.80
CA TYR A 100 0.60 17.65 -3.98
C TYR A 100 -0.68 18.42 -4.29
N VAL A 101 -0.61 19.75 -4.27
CA VAL A 101 -1.75 20.63 -4.59
C VAL A 101 -1.38 21.48 -5.79
N ARG A 102 -2.20 21.37 -6.85
CA ARG A 102 -2.03 22.14 -8.09
C ARG A 102 -3.06 23.27 -8.14
N PHE A 103 -2.58 24.49 -8.24
CA PHE A 103 -3.42 25.68 -8.43
C PHE A 103 -3.28 26.23 -9.85
N THR A 104 -4.37 26.75 -10.40
CA THR A 104 -4.34 27.63 -11.57
C THR A 104 -4.62 29.04 -11.06
N VAL A 105 -3.69 29.97 -11.29
CA VAL A 105 -3.75 31.31 -10.68
C VAL A 105 -3.61 32.39 -11.74
N ILE A 106 -4.08 33.59 -11.39
CA ILE A 106 -3.84 34.81 -12.17
C ILE A 106 -2.39 35.24 -11.92
N ASP A 107 -1.64 35.51 -12.97
CA ASP A 107 -0.25 35.97 -12.87
C ASP A 107 -0.20 37.44 -12.43
N ARG A 108 -0.19 37.66 -11.11
CA ARG A 108 -0.03 38.97 -10.50
C ARG A 108 0.79 38.87 -9.20
N PRO A 109 1.59 39.90 -8.87
CA PRO A 109 2.30 39.95 -7.60
C PRO A 109 1.36 39.73 -6.40
N GLY A 110 1.82 38.97 -5.40
CA GLY A 110 1.08 38.72 -4.14
C GLY A 110 0.33 37.39 -4.07
N VAL A 111 0.00 36.75 -5.20
CA VAL A 111 -0.78 35.51 -5.23
C VAL A 111 -0.12 34.37 -4.44
N PHE A 112 1.19 34.17 -4.59
CA PHE A 112 1.90 33.12 -3.84
C PHE A 112 1.89 33.39 -2.33
N ALA A 113 1.99 34.66 -1.93
CA ALA A 113 1.96 35.05 -0.52
C ALA A 113 0.58 34.79 0.11
N GLU A 114 -0.50 35.05 -0.62
CA GLU A 114 -1.87 34.72 -0.19
C GLU A 114 -2.04 33.20 0.00
N ILE A 115 -1.59 32.39 -0.96
CA ILE A 115 -1.66 30.91 -0.87
C ILE A 115 -0.85 30.39 0.32
N ALA A 116 0.40 30.86 0.48
CA ALA A 116 1.25 30.45 1.60
C ALA A 116 0.66 30.83 2.97
N THR A 117 -0.05 31.97 3.03
CA THR A 117 -0.74 32.41 4.24
C THR A 117 -1.96 31.53 4.55
N ALA A 118 -2.73 31.13 3.53
CA ALA A 118 -3.91 30.28 3.71
C ALA A 118 -3.56 28.82 4.07
N LEU A 119 -2.37 28.35 3.70
CA LEU A 119 -1.88 26.99 4.01
C LEU A 119 -1.04 26.90 5.29
N ARG A 120 -0.91 28.02 6.01
CA ARG A 120 -0.18 28.08 7.29
C ARG A 120 -1.03 27.57 8.44
#